data_AF-A0A519VA64-F1
#
_entry.id   AF-A0A519VA64-F1
#
_cell.length_a   1.000
_cell.length_b   1.000
_cell.length_c   1.000
_cell.angle_alpha   90.00
_cell.angle_beta   90.00
_cell.angle_gamma   90.00
#
_symmetry.space_group_name_H-M   'P 1'
#
loop_
_entity.id
_entity.type
_entity.pdbx_description
1 polymer ?
#
loop_
_entity_poly.entity_id
_entity_poly.type
_entity_poly.pdbx_seq_one_letter_code
_entity_poly.pdbx_strand_id
1 'polypeptide(L)'
;TITLSPGNITRTVTAAEIAAGEAIVTGLTGETLYTAKLLNGTKVRGTITFTTLLDLGGAIAVYPTDNLATLIANANAGDVFALFPGTYTINADITVAKSISLKGARPTDKPKIVGAAFKIRGAAGLSLKDLVLDGTGSIAAQTIVYDEALPTSTYGALSVKDSEIKNYTKGILYINVIALVESMTYSGNVIHDLSCTGAGFVDFRTGLAKTFLFENNTVYNITEDGSRDLFRMDAATTFASTTSVITIRTNTFYNAMNRAAGRYLYVRIPINQITFTKNIIAESLNYYTNQAATTLTSVSGNNYYFAAPATGNFTISENTLKTNGVGDPRWR
;
A
#
# COMPACT_ATOMS: atom_id res chain seq x y z
N THR A 1 -4.78 15.11 38.58
CA THR A 1 -5.64 14.98 37.38
C THR A 1 -4.80 14.63 36.19
N ILE A 2 -5.32 13.85 35.25
CA ILE A 2 -4.71 13.62 33.94
C ILE A 2 -5.52 14.39 32.91
N THR A 3 -4.88 15.18 32.06
CA THR A 3 -5.53 15.85 30.91
C THR A 3 -4.95 15.34 29.61
N LEU A 4 -5.79 15.17 28.59
CA LEU A 4 -5.37 14.71 27.27
C LEU A 4 -5.80 15.69 26.18
N SER A 5 -4.91 15.89 25.21
CA SER A 5 -5.15 16.67 23.98
C SER A 5 -4.74 15.83 22.77
N PRO A 6 -5.54 15.75 21.69
CA PRO A 6 -6.82 16.45 21.46
C PRO A 6 -7.97 15.92 22.32
N GLY A 7 -9.16 16.50 22.21
CA GLY A 7 -10.39 15.97 22.85
C GLY A 7 -10.74 16.55 24.22
N ASN A 8 -9.90 17.40 24.81
CA ASN A 8 -10.14 18.06 26.11
C ASN A 8 -10.55 17.08 27.22
N ILE A 9 -10.02 15.86 27.19
CA ILE A 9 -10.39 14.79 28.13
C ILE A 9 -9.69 15.06 29.45
N THR A 10 -10.47 15.02 30.54
CA THR A 10 -9.96 15.24 31.90
C THR A 10 -10.36 14.06 32.78
N ARG A 11 -9.37 13.42 33.41
CA ARG A 11 -9.56 12.34 34.39
C ARG A 11 -9.06 12.76 35.76
N THR A 12 -9.95 12.82 36.74
CA THR A 12 -9.56 12.92 38.16
C THR A 12 -8.89 11.62 38.58
N VAL A 13 -7.69 11.70 39.15
CA VAL A 13 -6.95 10.53 39.64
C VAL A 13 -7.45 10.21 41.04
N THR A 14 -7.87 8.96 41.26
CA THR A 14 -8.42 8.48 42.53
C THR A 14 -7.33 8.05 43.50
N ALA A 15 -7.65 7.92 44.79
CA ALA A 15 -6.71 7.40 45.80
C ALA A 15 -6.24 5.97 45.49
N ALA A 16 -7.12 5.13 44.93
CA ALA A 16 -6.79 3.77 44.52
C ALA A 16 -5.77 3.74 43.37
N GLU A 17 -5.96 4.60 42.36
CA GLU A 17 -5.01 4.75 41.25
C GLU A 17 -3.65 5.28 41.70
N ILE A 18 -3.65 6.20 42.68
CA ILE A 18 -2.40 6.68 43.30
C ILE A 18 -1.68 5.53 44.01
N ALA A 19 -2.42 4.70 44.76
CA ALA A 19 -1.84 3.55 45.46
C ALA A 19 -1.34 2.47 44.49
N ALA A 20 -2.03 2.25 43.37
CA ALA A 20 -1.66 1.29 42.34
C ALA A 20 -0.55 1.80 41.40
N GLY A 21 -0.37 3.12 41.30
CA GLY A 21 0.57 3.74 40.37
C GLY A 21 0.09 3.76 38.90
N GLU A 22 -1.18 3.45 38.64
CA GLU A 22 -1.78 3.38 37.31
C GLU A 22 -3.19 3.98 37.27
N ALA A 23 -3.62 4.47 36.11
CA ALA A 23 -4.94 5.05 35.89
C ALA A 23 -5.51 4.69 34.51
N ILE A 24 -6.82 4.44 34.41
CA ILE A 24 -7.49 4.04 33.15
C ILE A 24 -8.25 5.23 32.55
N VAL A 25 -7.84 5.69 31.37
CA VAL A 25 -8.55 6.74 30.62
C VAL A 25 -9.38 6.11 29.51
N THR A 26 -10.68 6.39 29.48
CA THR A 26 -11.64 5.91 28.47
C THR A 26 -12.10 7.03 27.54
N GLY A 27 -12.82 6.69 26.46
CA GLY A 27 -13.42 7.68 25.55
C GLY A 27 -12.42 8.32 24.58
N LEU A 28 -11.31 7.63 24.28
CA LEU A 28 -10.35 8.07 23.29
C LEU A 28 -10.81 7.68 21.88
N THR A 29 -10.57 8.54 20.90
CA THR A 29 -10.76 8.25 19.48
C THR A 29 -9.58 7.42 18.99
N GLY A 30 -9.83 6.40 18.15
CA GLY A 30 -8.74 5.62 17.53
C GLY A 30 -7.92 6.44 16.54
N GLU A 31 -6.74 5.93 16.15
CA GLU A 31 -5.80 6.61 15.24
C GLU A 31 -5.44 8.05 15.65
N THR A 32 -5.51 8.38 16.95
CA THR A 32 -5.37 9.76 17.41
C THR A 32 -4.13 9.89 18.30
N LEU A 33 -3.21 10.78 17.92
CA LEU A 33 -2.06 11.14 18.73
C LEU A 33 -2.53 11.99 19.92
N TYR A 34 -2.42 11.46 21.12
CA TYR A 34 -2.71 12.16 22.37
C TYR A 34 -1.41 12.59 23.08
N THR A 35 -1.45 13.78 23.68
CA THR A 35 -0.53 14.20 24.73
C THR A 35 -1.26 14.14 26.07
N ALA A 36 -0.84 13.25 26.96
CA ALA A 36 -1.37 13.17 28.32
C ALA A 36 -0.42 13.87 29.31
N LYS A 37 -0.99 14.71 30.18
CA LYS A 37 -0.28 15.41 31.27
C LYS A 37 -0.85 15.01 32.61
N LEU A 38 0.00 14.54 33.53
CA LEU A 38 -0.35 14.35 34.94
C LEU A 38 -0.11 15.66 35.69
N LEU A 39 -1.12 16.17 36.40
CA LEU A 39 -1.06 17.43 37.14
C LEU A 39 -1.34 17.23 38.64
N ASN A 40 -0.60 17.97 39.46
CA ASN A 40 -0.92 18.28 40.86
C ASN A 40 -1.29 19.77 40.95
N GLY A 41 -2.60 20.07 41.02
CA GLY A 41 -3.10 21.42 40.79
C GLY A 41 -2.74 21.90 39.38
N THR A 42 -2.01 23.01 39.28
CA THR A 42 -1.50 23.56 38.03
C THR A 42 -0.11 23.02 37.63
N LYS A 43 0.58 22.30 38.53
CA LYS A 43 1.94 21.82 38.28
C LYS A 43 1.92 20.51 37.51
N VAL A 44 2.62 20.47 36.38
CA VAL A 44 2.84 19.23 35.60
C VAL A 44 3.84 18.33 36.32
N ARG A 45 3.45 17.08 36.55
CA ARG A 45 4.23 16.03 37.21
C ARG A 45 4.78 15.00 36.22
N GLY A 46 4.17 14.90 35.04
CA GLY A 46 4.61 14.01 33.96
C GLY A 46 3.88 14.35 32.66
N THR A 47 4.54 14.09 31.54
CA THR A 47 3.95 14.21 30.19
C THR A 47 4.34 13.00 29.38
N ILE A 48 3.39 12.43 28.65
CA ILE A 48 3.62 11.38 27.67
C ILE A 48 2.82 11.67 26.41
N THR A 49 3.37 11.30 25.27
CA THR A 49 2.66 11.24 24.00
C THR A 49 2.45 9.78 23.61
N PHE A 50 1.24 9.45 23.17
CA PHE A 50 0.92 8.13 22.66
C PHE A 50 -0.14 8.25 21.57
N THR A 51 -0.13 7.33 20.62
CA THR A 51 -1.21 7.22 19.62
C THR A 51 -2.12 6.08 20.04
N THR A 52 -3.43 6.32 20.07
CA THR A 52 -4.39 5.26 20.31
C THR A 52 -4.33 4.21 19.21
N LEU A 53 -4.71 2.99 19.57
CA LEU A 53 -4.89 1.92 18.60
C LEU A 53 -5.93 2.32 17.54
N LEU A 54 -5.88 1.65 16.40
CA LEU A 54 -6.89 1.75 15.36
C LEU A 54 -8.28 1.55 16.00
N ASP A 55 -9.25 2.44 15.71
CA ASP A 55 -10.64 2.14 16.07
C ASP A 55 -11.12 1.06 15.11
N LEU A 56 -11.17 -0.15 15.64
CA LEU A 56 -11.44 -1.33 14.87
C LEU A 56 -12.94 -1.58 14.67
N GLY A 57 -13.85 -0.84 15.32
CA GLY A 57 -15.26 -0.73 14.97
C GLY A 57 -15.96 -2.01 14.47
N GLY A 58 -15.97 -3.09 15.27
CA GLY A 58 -16.59 -4.37 14.88
C GLY A 58 -15.71 -5.27 14.01
N ALA A 59 -14.43 -4.94 13.82
CA ALA A 59 -13.47 -5.81 13.14
C ALA A 59 -13.20 -7.08 13.95
N ILE A 60 -12.97 -8.15 13.20
CA ILE A 60 -12.60 -9.47 13.70
C ILE A 60 -11.12 -9.41 14.11
N ALA A 61 -10.86 -9.56 15.41
CA ALA A 61 -9.49 -9.70 15.91
C ALA A 61 -8.86 -10.98 15.37
N VAL A 62 -7.65 -10.88 14.85
CA VAL A 62 -6.86 -12.01 14.35
C VAL A 62 -5.47 -11.96 14.98
N TYR A 63 -5.02 -13.08 15.50
CA TYR A 63 -3.72 -13.27 16.13
C TYR A 63 -2.84 -14.21 15.31
N PRO A 64 -1.51 -14.16 15.44
CA PRO A 64 -0.59 -15.02 14.68
C PRO A 64 -0.86 -16.53 14.78
N THR A 65 -1.52 -16.98 15.85
CA THR A 65 -1.93 -18.37 16.06
C THR A 65 -3.17 -18.77 15.26
N ASP A 66 -3.94 -17.81 14.74
CA ASP A 66 -5.15 -18.06 13.98
C ASP A 66 -4.82 -18.43 12.53
N ASN A 67 -5.70 -19.25 11.94
CA ASN A 67 -5.60 -19.60 10.53
C ASN A 67 -6.22 -18.49 9.67
N LEU A 68 -5.42 -17.48 9.33
CA LEU A 68 -5.83 -16.33 8.52
C LEU A 68 -6.45 -16.73 7.17
N ALA A 69 -5.91 -17.75 6.50
CA ALA A 69 -6.44 -18.20 5.21
C ALA A 69 -7.87 -18.75 5.35
N THR A 70 -8.14 -19.51 6.42
CA THR A 70 -9.48 -20.04 6.72
C THR A 70 -10.45 -18.92 7.09
N LEU A 71 -9.99 -17.92 7.86
CA LEU A 71 -10.81 -16.75 8.20
C LEU A 71 -11.22 -15.96 6.96
N ILE A 72 -10.29 -15.75 6.02
CA ILE A 72 -10.57 -15.09 4.74
C ILE A 72 -11.56 -15.90 3.90
N ALA A 73 -11.39 -17.22 3.82
CA ALA A 73 -12.28 -18.11 3.06
C ALA A 73 -13.73 -18.09 3.61
N ASN A 74 -13.88 -17.98 4.92
CA ASN A 74 -15.17 -17.97 5.61
C ASN A 74 -15.75 -16.56 5.84
N ALA A 75 -15.05 -15.51 5.41
CA ALA A 75 -15.46 -14.13 5.65
C ALA A 75 -16.87 -13.84 5.10
N ASN A 76 -17.56 -12.88 5.69
CA ASN A 76 -18.73 -12.22 5.10
C ASN A 76 -18.28 -11.01 4.27
N ALA A 77 -19.14 -10.61 3.33
CA ALA A 77 -18.87 -9.40 2.56
C ALA A 77 -18.92 -8.18 3.51
N GLY A 78 -17.88 -7.36 3.46
CA GLY A 78 -17.69 -6.20 4.34
C GLY A 78 -16.84 -6.47 5.58
N ASP A 79 -16.46 -7.72 5.85
CA ASP A 79 -15.66 -8.04 7.04
C ASP A 79 -14.32 -7.30 7.04
N VAL A 80 -13.96 -6.82 8.23
CA VAL A 80 -12.67 -6.20 8.52
C VAL A 80 -11.93 -7.10 9.50
N PHE A 81 -10.72 -7.52 9.14
CA PHE A 81 -9.82 -8.29 10.00
C PHE A 81 -8.74 -7.38 10.55
N ALA A 82 -8.64 -7.35 11.87
CA ALA A 82 -7.64 -6.62 12.62
C ALA A 82 -6.51 -7.56 13.05
N LEU A 83 -5.41 -7.53 12.32
CA LEU A 83 -4.28 -8.41 12.57
C LEU A 83 -3.40 -7.81 13.66
N PHE A 84 -3.32 -8.50 14.79
CA PHE A 84 -2.39 -8.15 15.85
C PHE A 84 -0.94 -8.43 15.42
N PRO A 85 0.04 -7.68 15.96
CA PRO A 85 1.44 -7.85 15.60
C PRO A 85 1.94 -9.29 15.71
N GLY A 86 2.85 -9.66 14.82
CA GLY A 86 3.43 -10.99 14.71
C GLY A 86 3.46 -11.50 13.29
N THR A 87 3.82 -12.78 13.11
CA THR A 87 4.02 -13.40 11.80
C THR A 87 2.93 -14.41 11.48
N TYR A 88 2.26 -14.22 10.36
CA TYR A 88 1.24 -15.09 9.78
C TYR A 88 1.86 -15.80 8.58
N THR A 89 2.32 -17.04 8.77
CA THR A 89 2.96 -17.82 7.69
C THR A 89 1.91 -18.59 6.91
N ILE A 90 1.79 -18.30 5.61
CA ILE A 90 0.77 -18.88 4.73
C ILE A 90 1.39 -19.80 3.69
N ASN A 91 2.42 -19.32 2.98
CA ASN A 91 3.11 -20.07 1.90
C ASN A 91 2.16 -20.70 0.87
N ALA A 92 1.09 -19.99 0.52
CA ALA A 92 0.05 -20.46 -0.38
C ALA A 92 -0.71 -19.29 -1.02
N ASP A 93 -1.44 -19.59 -2.09
CA ASP A 93 -2.43 -18.69 -2.65
C ASP A 93 -3.63 -18.55 -1.69
N ILE A 94 -4.10 -17.32 -1.49
CA ILE A 94 -5.30 -17.00 -0.70
C ILE A 94 -6.38 -16.50 -1.64
N THR A 95 -7.49 -17.22 -1.75
CA THR A 95 -8.66 -16.74 -2.50
C THR A 95 -9.45 -15.72 -1.70
N VAL A 96 -9.69 -14.56 -2.31
CA VAL A 96 -10.56 -13.49 -1.81
C VAL A 96 -11.78 -13.41 -2.73
N ALA A 97 -12.89 -14.01 -2.31
CA ALA A 97 -14.12 -14.09 -3.10
C ALA A 97 -15.24 -13.15 -2.61
N LYS A 98 -15.00 -12.43 -1.52
CA LYS A 98 -15.90 -11.41 -0.95
C LYS A 98 -15.09 -10.17 -0.62
N SER A 99 -15.72 -9.00 -0.73
CA SER A 99 -15.05 -7.74 -0.41
C SER A 99 -14.71 -7.68 1.08
N ILE A 100 -13.42 -7.62 1.42
CA ILE A 100 -12.93 -7.61 2.81
C ILE A 100 -11.78 -6.62 3.00
N SER A 101 -11.44 -6.35 4.27
CA SER A 101 -10.26 -5.58 4.65
C SER A 101 -9.35 -6.35 5.60
N LEU A 102 -8.03 -6.31 5.36
CA LEU A 102 -7.01 -6.74 6.32
C LEU A 102 -6.23 -5.50 6.79
N LYS A 103 -6.20 -5.27 8.10
CA LYS A 103 -5.56 -4.10 8.69
C LYS A 103 -4.64 -4.49 9.83
N GLY A 104 -3.45 -3.89 9.91
CA GLY A 104 -2.62 -3.98 11.11
C GLY A 104 -3.32 -3.30 12.29
N ALA A 105 -3.45 -4.00 13.41
CA ALA A 105 -4.05 -3.45 14.63
C ALA A 105 -3.17 -2.35 15.27
N ARG A 106 -1.87 -2.31 14.89
CA ARG A 106 -0.88 -1.34 15.37
C ARG A 106 -0.04 -0.84 14.18
N PRO A 107 -0.23 0.40 13.70
CA PRO A 107 0.52 0.93 12.55
C PRO A 107 2.04 0.97 12.73
N THR A 108 2.52 1.11 13.97
CA THR A 108 3.95 1.14 14.31
C THR A 108 4.57 -0.25 14.52
N ASP A 109 3.75 -1.30 14.54
CA ASP A 109 4.16 -2.69 14.77
C ASP A 109 3.34 -3.59 13.84
N LYS A 110 3.65 -3.47 12.54
CA LYS A 110 2.84 -4.04 11.47
C LYS A 110 2.93 -5.57 11.48
N PRO A 111 1.79 -6.29 11.46
CA PRO A 111 1.81 -7.74 11.29
C PRO A 111 2.40 -8.13 9.94
N LYS A 112 3.13 -9.25 9.94
CA LYS A 112 3.82 -9.79 8.76
C LYS A 112 3.04 -10.96 8.18
N ILE A 113 2.57 -10.85 6.96
CA ILE A 113 1.97 -11.95 6.20
C ILE A 113 3.04 -12.51 5.26
N VAL A 114 3.42 -13.77 5.46
CA VAL A 114 4.54 -14.42 4.78
C VAL A 114 4.05 -15.47 3.77
N GLY A 115 4.55 -15.37 2.54
CA GLY A 115 4.35 -16.36 1.49
C GLY A 115 2.95 -16.39 0.89
N ALA A 116 2.10 -15.41 1.18
CA ALA A 116 0.75 -15.32 0.62
C ALA A 116 0.76 -14.68 -0.78
N ALA A 117 -0.13 -15.14 -1.66
CA ALA A 117 -0.51 -14.39 -2.86
C ALA A 117 -2.04 -14.30 -2.94
N PHE A 118 -2.58 -13.08 -3.04
CA PHE A 118 -4.02 -12.86 -2.99
C PHE A 118 -4.65 -13.04 -4.37
N LYS A 119 -5.54 -14.03 -4.52
CA LYS A 119 -6.33 -14.30 -5.72
C LYS A 119 -7.71 -13.68 -5.60
N ILE A 120 -7.97 -12.62 -6.34
CA ILE A 120 -9.23 -11.89 -6.29
C ILE A 120 -10.24 -12.53 -7.24
N ARG A 121 -11.40 -12.92 -6.72
CA ARG A 121 -12.50 -13.61 -7.42
C ARG A 121 -13.86 -13.04 -7.00
N GLY A 122 -14.94 -13.46 -7.65
CA GLY A 122 -16.32 -13.19 -7.23
C GLY A 122 -16.70 -11.71 -7.23
N ALA A 123 -16.08 -10.91 -8.12
CA ALA A 123 -16.20 -9.45 -8.15
C ALA A 123 -15.78 -8.75 -6.83
N ALA A 124 -14.99 -9.42 -5.98
CA ALA A 124 -14.56 -8.89 -4.69
C ALA A 124 -13.66 -7.66 -4.82
N GLY A 125 -13.71 -6.81 -3.80
CA GLY A 125 -12.67 -5.82 -3.49
C GLY A 125 -11.73 -6.31 -2.39
N LEU A 126 -10.58 -5.67 -2.25
CA LEU A 126 -9.63 -5.98 -1.19
C LEU A 126 -8.99 -4.69 -0.67
N SER A 127 -9.01 -4.50 0.65
CA SER A 127 -8.28 -3.42 1.32
C SER A 127 -7.19 -3.99 2.22
N LEU A 128 -5.95 -3.57 2.02
CA LEU A 128 -4.77 -3.93 2.81
C LEU A 128 -4.18 -2.64 3.38
N LYS A 129 -4.06 -2.54 4.71
CA LYS A 129 -3.48 -1.37 5.38
C LYS A 129 -2.59 -1.75 6.55
N ASP A 130 -1.46 -1.06 6.72
CA ASP A 130 -0.56 -1.25 7.87
C ASP A 130 -0.02 -2.69 7.98
N LEU A 131 0.36 -3.30 6.87
CA LEU A 131 0.86 -4.69 6.81
C LEU A 131 2.31 -4.73 6.30
N VAL A 132 3.03 -5.81 6.66
CA VAL A 132 4.21 -6.27 5.91
C VAL A 132 3.81 -7.48 5.09
N LEU A 133 3.78 -7.33 3.77
CA LEU A 133 3.54 -8.40 2.81
C LEU A 133 4.90 -8.92 2.32
N ASP A 134 5.30 -10.10 2.78
CA ASP A 134 6.59 -10.71 2.48
C ASP A 134 6.41 -11.94 1.60
N GLY A 135 6.89 -11.88 0.36
CA GLY A 135 6.78 -12.95 -0.63
C GLY A 135 7.69 -14.15 -0.37
N THR A 136 8.52 -14.15 0.68
CA THR A 136 9.36 -15.31 1.04
C THR A 136 8.50 -16.55 1.21
N GLY A 137 8.82 -17.62 0.46
CA GLY A 137 8.05 -18.87 0.47
C GLY A 137 6.77 -18.87 -0.38
N SER A 138 6.47 -17.76 -1.08
CA SER A 138 5.35 -17.71 -2.04
C SER A 138 5.62 -18.58 -3.25
N ILE A 139 4.59 -19.29 -3.71
CA ILE A 139 4.64 -20.22 -4.86
C ILE A 139 4.55 -19.46 -6.20
N ALA A 140 5.58 -18.66 -6.50
CA ALA A 140 5.82 -18.00 -7.78
C ALA A 140 4.66 -17.13 -8.32
N ALA A 141 3.96 -16.41 -7.44
CA ALA A 141 2.89 -15.49 -7.81
C ALA A 141 3.26 -14.04 -7.50
N GLN A 142 2.63 -13.11 -8.22
CA GLN A 142 2.56 -11.70 -7.82
C GLN A 142 1.85 -11.56 -6.48
N THR A 143 2.07 -10.45 -5.78
CA THR A 143 1.39 -10.17 -4.50
C THR A 143 -0.14 -10.26 -4.63
N ILE A 144 -0.69 -9.66 -5.70
CA ILE A 144 -2.14 -9.65 -5.97
C ILE A 144 -2.38 -10.10 -7.42
N VAL A 145 -3.32 -11.03 -7.61
CA VAL A 145 -3.67 -11.60 -8.91
C VAL A 145 -5.18 -11.63 -9.09
N TYR A 146 -5.67 -11.13 -10.22
CA TYR A 146 -7.03 -11.38 -10.68
C TYR A 146 -6.99 -12.60 -11.61
N ASP A 147 -7.66 -13.69 -11.23
CA ASP A 147 -7.59 -14.98 -11.93
C ASP A 147 -8.95 -15.56 -12.36
N GLU A 148 -10.03 -14.79 -12.21
CA GLU A 148 -11.36 -15.13 -12.73
C GLU A 148 -11.83 -14.09 -13.76
N ALA A 149 -12.28 -14.56 -14.92
CA ALA A 149 -12.83 -13.71 -15.97
C ALA A 149 -14.29 -13.34 -15.68
N LEU A 150 -14.59 -12.05 -15.59
CA LEU A 150 -15.91 -11.47 -15.38
C LEU A 150 -16.25 -10.49 -16.51
N PRO A 151 -16.77 -10.96 -17.66
CA PRO A 151 -17.01 -10.09 -18.83
C PRO A 151 -18.15 -9.09 -18.63
N THR A 152 -19.06 -9.34 -17.69
CA THR A 152 -20.27 -8.55 -17.46
C THR A 152 -20.34 -7.93 -16.06
N SER A 153 -19.30 -8.11 -15.24
CA SER A 153 -19.28 -7.64 -13.85
C SER A 153 -17.99 -6.88 -13.58
N THR A 154 -18.07 -5.93 -12.66
CA THR A 154 -16.93 -5.12 -12.23
C THR A 154 -16.47 -5.60 -10.87
N TYR A 155 -15.18 -5.87 -10.71
CA TYR A 155 -14.57 -6.14 -9.42
C TYR A 155 -14.62 -4.89 -8.53
N GLY A 156 -14.82 -5.11 -7.23
CA GLY A 156 -14.70 -4.08 -6.22
C GLY A 156 -13.30 -3.42 -6.20
N ALA A 157 -13.19 -2.36 -5.42
CA ALA A 157 -11.94 -1.60 -5.30
C ALA A 157 -10.80 -2.42 -4.69
N LEU A 158 -9.58 -2.23 -5.20
CA LEU A 158 -8.34 -2.62 -4.55
C LEU A 158 -7.69 -1.40 -3.89
N SER A 159 -7.36 -1.52 -2.61
CA SER A 159 -6.63 -0.48 -1.87
C SER A 159 -5.49 -1.12 -1.08
N VAL A 160 -4.26 -0.71 -1.35
CA VAL A 160 -3.06 -1.11 -0.60
C VAL A 160 -2.40 0.15 -0.05
N LYS A 161 -2.45 0.33 1.27
CA LYS A 161 -2.03 1.57 1.91
C LYS A 161 -1.07 1.34 3.06
N ASP A 162 -0.15 2.28 3.24
CA ASP A 162 0.74 2.33 4.41
C ASP A 162 1.41 0.98 4.72
N SER A 163 1.72 0.19 3.69
CA SER A 163 2.22 -1.18 3.83
C SER A 163 3.64 -1.32 3.29
N GLU A 164 4.34 -2.36 3.74
CA GLU A 164 5.61 -2.80 3.17
C GLU A 164 5.34 -4.02 2.28
N ILE A 165 5.89 -4.06 1.07
CA ILE A 165 5.74 -5.17 0.12
C ILE A 165 7.14 -5.57 -0.33
N LYS A 166 7.56 -6.81 -0.04
CA LYS A 166 8.92 -7.25 -0.34
C LYS A 166 9.07 -8.71 -0.69
N ASN A 167 10.22 -9.06 -1.26
CA ASN A 167 10.68 -10.43 -1.49
C ASN A 167 9.75 -11.29 -2.37
N TYR A 168 8.89 -10.68 -3.18
CA TYR A 168 8.13 -11.42 -4.19
C TYR A 168 9.02 -11.70 -5.40
N THR A 169 8.93 -12.92 -5.93
CA THR A 169 9.69 -13.32 -7.13
C THR A 169 9.09 -12.75 -8.42
N LYS A 170 7.92 -12.12 -8.35
CA LYS A 170 7.20 -11.44 -9.44
C LYS A 170 6.74 -10.05 -8.98
N GLY A 171 6.01 -9.33 -9.84
CA GLY A 171 5.47 -8.00 -9.52
C GLY A 171 4.40 -7.97 -8.40
N ILE A 172 3.89 -6.79 -8.14
CA ILE A 172 2.85 -6.56 -7.11
C ILE A 172 1.44 -6.87 -7.60
N LEU A 173 1.21 -6.84 -8.93
CA LEU A 173 -0.14 -6.92 -9.48
C LEU A 173 -0.19 -7.57 -10.86
N TYR A 174 -1.13 -8.50 -11.03
CA TYR A 174 -1.35 -9.19 -12.31
C TYR A 174 -2.83 -9.33 -12.66
N ILE A 175 -3.21 -8.92 -13.88
CA ILE A 175 -4.55 -9.09 -14.43
C ILE A 175 -4.46 -9.75 -15.81
N ASN A 176 -4.60 -11.07 -15.89
CA ASN A 176 -4.54 -11.83 -17.16
C ASN A 176 -5.83 -12.54 -17.55
N VAL A 177 -6.93 -11.97 -17.09
CA VAL A 177 -8.28 -12.40 -17.39
C VAL A 177 -9.11 -11.18 -17.75
N ILE A 178 -10.29 -11.40 -18.30
CA ILE A 178 -11.25 -10.33 -18.56
C ILE A 178 -11.75 -9.81 -17.21
N ALA A 179 -11.11 -8.78 -16.68
CA ALA A 179 -11.47 -8.18 -15.40
C ALA A 179 -11.50 -6.67 -15.54
N LEU A 180 -12.67 -6.08 -15.26
CA LEU A 180 -12.82 -4.65 -15.08
C LEU A 180 -12.83 -4.37 -13.58
N VAL A 181 -11.91 -3.54 -13.08
CA VAL A 181 -11.82 -3.18 -11.66
C VAL A 181 -12.28 -1.75 -11.45
N GLU A 182 -13.11 -1.52 -10.43
CA GLU A 182 -13.69 -0.19 -10.17
C GLU A 182 -12.59 0.85 -9.89
N SER A 183 -11.66 0.54 -9.00
CA SER A 183 -10.51 1.39 -8.70
C SER A 183 -9.37 0.58 -8.10
N MET A 184 -8.15 1.07 -8.30
CA MET A 184 -6.94 0.53 -7.69
C MET A 184 -6.13 1.66 -7.07
N THR A 185 -5.80 1.55 -5.80
CA THR A 185 -4.98 2.52 -5.07
C THR A 185 -3.79 1.84 -4.41
N TYR A 186 -2.59 2.34 -4.68
CA TYR A 186 -1.38 2.09 -3.90
C TYR A 186 -0.90 3.42 -3.34
N SER A 187 -0.99 3.62 -2.02
CA SER A 187 -0.62 4.88 -1.38
C SER A 187 0.21 4.69 -0.12
N GLY A 188 1.32 5.42 0.05
CA GLY A 188 2.10 5.37 1.28
C GLY A 188 2.93 4.10 1.48
N ASN A 189 3.12 3.27 0.45
CA ASN A 189 3.76 1.96 0.59
C ASN A 189 5.28 2.01 0.42
N VAL A 190 6.01 1.13 1.11
CA VAL A 190 7.41 0.81 0.78
C VAL A 190 7.41 -0.49 0.00
N ILE A 191 7.95 -0.50 -1.21
CA ILE A 191 7.92 -1.67 -2.10
C ILE A 191 9.34 -1.96 -2.57
N HIS A 192 9.90 -3.10 -2.20
CA HIS A 192 11.32 -3.34 -2.45
C HIS A 192 11.73 -4.80 -2.50
N ASP A 193 12.89 -5.07 -3.10
CA ASP A 193 13.47 -6.41 -3.20
C ASP A 193 12.54 -7.39 -3.94
N LEU A 194 11.96 -6.93 -5.06
CA LEU A 194 11.19 -7.80 -5.96
C LEU A 194 12.05 -8.18 -7.16
N SER A 195 12.09 -9.47 -7.52
CA SER A 195 12.90 -9.95 -8.65
C SER A 195 12.20 -9.84 -10.01
N CYS A 196 10.87 -9.62 -10.00
CA CYS A 196 10.03 -9.51 -11.21
C CYS A 196 10.34 -10.54 -12.31
N THR A 197 10.73 -11.77 -11.95
CA THR A 197 11.28 -12.75 -12.90
C THR A 197 10.19 -13.24 -13.84
N GLY A 198 10.36 -12.98 -15.14
CA GLY A 198 9.37 -13.31 -16.18
C GLY A 198 8.04 -12.55 -16.07
N ALA A 199 7.97 -11.46 -15.29
CA ALA A 199 6.75 -10.70 -15.02
C ALA A 199 6.99 -9.18 -15.10
N GLY A 200 5.92 -8.40 -15.25
CA GLY A 200 5.96 -6.96 -14.99
C GLY A 200 5.73 -6.66 -13.51
N PHE A 201 6.17 -5.49 -13.04
CA PHE A 201 5.91 -5.01 -11.68
C PHE A 201 4.41 -4.78 -11.46
N VAL A 202 3.78 -4.01 -12.35
CA VAL A 202 2.33 -3.97 -12.55
C VAL A 202 2.05 -4.46 -13.97
N ASP A 203 1.26 -5.52 -14.12
CA ASP A 203 1.01 -6.14 -15.44
C ASP A 203 -0.48 -6.44 -15.69
N PHE A 204 -1.12 -5.60 -16.50
CA PHE A 204 -2.46 -5.85 -17.02
C PHE A 204 -2.32 -6.40 -18.44
N ARG A 205 -2.91 -7.57 -18.69
CA ARG A 205 -2.83 -8.27 -19.99
C ARG A 205 -4.17 -8.24 -20.73
N THR A 206 -5.25 -8.52 -20.01
CA THR A 206 -6.60 -8.70 -20.60
C THR A 206 -7.67 -7.90 -19.88
N GLY A 207 -7.37 -7.39 -18.68
CA GLY A 207 -8.26 -6.53 -17.91
C GLY A 207 -7.73 -5.10 -17.76
N LEU A 208 -8.52 -4.24 -17.12
CA LEU A 208 -8.14 -2.87 -16.77
C LEU A 208 -8.82 -2.42 -15.48
N ALA A 209 -8.34 -1.31 -14.91
CA ALA A 209 -9.04 -0.58 -13.85
C ALA A 209 -9.58 0.74 -14.41
N LYS A 210 -10.80 1.15 -14.02
CA LYS A 210 -11.34 2.46 -14.43
C LYS A 210 -10.45 3.59 -13.90
N THR A 211 -9.94 3.42 -12.68
CA THR A 211 -8.96 4.31 -12.07
C THR A 211 -7.79 3.52 -11.46
N PHE A 212 -6.57 4.00 -11.70
CA PHE A 212 -5.35 3.49 -11.07
C PHE A 212 -4.57 4.66 -10.46
N LEU A 213 -4.46 4.67 -9.14
CA LEU A 213 -3.72 5.66 -8.37
C LEU A 213 -2.51 5.02 -7.70
N PHE A 214 -1.33 5.52 -8.02
CA PHE A 214 -0.07 5.13 -7.41
C PHE A 214 0.63 6.38 -6.89
N GLU A 215 0.55 6.62 -5.59
CA GLU A 215 1.05 7.86 -4.98
C GLU A 215 1.79 7.68 -3.66
N ASN A 216 2.71 8.59 -3.34
CA ASN A 216 3.39 8.60 -2.04
C ASN A 216 4.07 7.25 -1.72
N ASN A 217 4.47 6.48 -2.74
CA ASN A 217 5.15 5.21 -2.55
C ASN A 217 6.65 5.40 -2.71
N THR A 218 7.40 4.55 -2.02
CA THR A 218 8.84 4.37 -2.23
C THR A 218 9.05 3.01 -2.83
N VAL A 219 9.60 2.96 -4.04
CA VAL A 219 9.86 1.74 -4.80
C VAL A 219 11.35 1.64 -5.05
N TYR A 220 11.99 0.57 -4.57
CA TYR A 220 13.43 0.41 -4.77
C TYR A 220 13.91 -1.02 -4.86
N ASN A 221 15.10 -1.21 -5.43
CA ASN A 221 15.72 -2.52 -5.61
C ASN A 221 14.78 -3.56 -6.27
N ILE A 222 14.16 -3.13 -7.36
CA ILE A 222 13.41 -4.04 -8.22
C ILE A 222 14.42 -4.61 -9.21
N THR A 223 14.98 -5.77 -8.86
CA THR A 223 16.06 -6.41 -9.62
C THR A 223 15.43 -7.23 -10.74
N GLU A 224 15.83 -7.04 -12.00
CA GLU A 224 15.16 -7.72 -13.11
C GLU A 224 16.09 -8.73 -13.80
N ASP A 225 15.65 -9.98 -13.89
CA ASP A 225 16.16 -10.96 -14.87
C ASP A 225 15.15 -11.16 -16.01
N GLY A 226 14.74 -10.07 -16.66
CA GLY A 226 13.88 -10.11 -17.85
C GLY A 226 12.53 -9.40 -17.77
N SER A 227 12.40 -8.34 -16.98
CA SER A 227 11.16 -7.57 -16.96
C SER A 227 10.95 -6.71 -18.22
N ARG A 228 9.67 -6.43 -18.47
CA ARG A 228 9.15 -5.77 -19.67
C ARG A 228 9.12 -4.25 -19.49
N ASP A 229 8.26 -3.77 -18.59
CA ASP A 229 7.90 -2.37 -18.33
C ASP A 229 7.36 -2.25 -16.89
N LEU A 230 7.59 -1.12 -16.21
CA LEU A 230 7.29 -0.98 -14.77
C LEU A 230 5.77 -0.95 -14.55
N PHE A 231 5.08 -0.06 -15.27
CA PHE A 231 3.63 -0.04 -15.38
C PHE A 231 3.26 -0.51 -16.77
N ARG A 232 2.95 -1.80 -16.86
CA ARG A 232 2.53 -2.46 -18.08
C ARG A 232 1.03 -2.67 -18.08
N MET A 233 0.34 -2.08 -19.05
CA MET A 233 -1.10 -2.23 -19.22
C MET A 233 -1.41 -2.45 -20.69
N ASP A 234 -1.68 -3.69 -21.07
CA ASP A 234 -1.93 -4.10 -22.44
C ASP A 234 -3.36 -3.77 -22.91
N ALA A 235 -3.64 -3.98 -24.19
CA ALA A 235 -4.91 -3.74 -24.82
C ALA A 235 -5.97 -4.72 -24.30
N ALA A 236 -6.80 -4.25 -23.37
CA ALA A 236 -7.98 -4.95 -22.90
C ALA A 236 -9.19 -4.66 -23.84
N THR A 237 -9.19 -5.26 -25.03
CA THR A 237 -10.14 -4.95 -26.11
C THR A 237 -11.60 -5.22 -25.77
N THR A 238 -11.89 -6.13 -24.82
CA THR A 238 -13.24 -6.36 -24.29
C THR A 238 -13.85 -5.09 -23.66
N PHE A 239 -13.01 -4.17 -23.18
CA PHE A 239 -13.43 -2.93 -22.51
C PHE A 239 -13.09 -1.68 -23.34
N ALA A 240 -13.13 -1.77 -24.68
CA ALA A 240 -12.65 -0.72 -25.58
C ALA A 240 -13.34 0.65 -25.41
N SER A 241 -14.56 0.71 -24.87
CA SER A 241 -15.29 1.95 -24.58
C SER A 241 -15.00 2.52 -23.18
N THR A 242 -14.23 1.83 -22.36
CA THR A 242 -13.95 2.23 -20.98
C THR A 242 -12.69 3.07 -20.90
N THR A 243 -12.80 4.27 -20.31
CA THR A 243 -11.64 5.11 -19.97
C THR A 243 -10.92 4.56 -18.75
N SER A 244 -9.61 4.36 -18.86
CA SER A 244 -8.70 4.07 -17.75
C SER A 244 -7.94 5.34 -17.36
N VAL A 245 -8.25 5.93 -16.21
CA VAL A 245 -7.55 7.10 -15.66
C VAL A 245 -6.41 6.66 -14.74
N ILE A 246 -5.18 6.95 -15.13
CA ILE A 246 -3.96 6.48 -14.46
C ILE A 246 -3.23 7.69 -13.89
N THR A 247 -3.08 7.73 -12.57
CA THR A 247 -2.35 8.78 -11.86
C THR A 247 -1.17 8.18 -11.10
N ILE A 248 0.04 8.57 -11.48
CA ILE A 248 1.29 8.17 -10.83
C ILE A 248 1.97 9.45 -10.36
N ARG A 249 1.91 9.73 -9.05
CA ARG A 249 2.40 11.00 -8.51
C ARG A 249 3.12 10.90 -7.18
N THR A 250 4.02 11.84 -6.92
CA THR A 250 4.66 11.97 -5.60
C THR A 250 5.28 10.67 -5.08
N ASN A 251 5.83 9.84 -5.98
CA ASN A 251 6.54 8.62 -5.61
C ASN A 251 8.05 8.82 -5.67
N THR A 252 8.78 7.94 -4.99
CA THR A 252 10.23 7.80 -5.08
C THR A 252 10.55 6.46 -5.72
N PHE A 253 11.16 6.47 -6.91
CA PHE A 253 11.66 5.30 -7.62
C PHE A 253 13.20 5.32 -7.61
N TYR A 254 13.82 4.31 -7.02
CA TYR A 254 15.28 4.18 -6.97
C TYR A 254 15.73 2.78 -7.36
N ASN A 255 16.47 2.63 -8.46
CA ASN A 255 16.76 1.30 -9.01
C ASN A 255 15.46 0.45 -9.10
N ALA A 256 14.37 1.12 -9.51
CA ALA A 256 13.05 0.52 -9.63
C ALA A 256 12.87 -0.19 -10.98
N MET A 257 13.81 0.03 -11.89
CA MET A 257 14.03 -0.69 -13.14
C MET A 257 15.41 -0.26 -13.66
N ASN A 258 16.27 -1.22 -14.03
CA ASN A 258 17.62 -0.93 -14.53
C ASN A 258 17.93 -1.65 -15.84
N ARG A 259 16.94 -2.28 -16.47
CA ARG A 259 17.09 -2.86 -17.81
C ARG A 259 17.28 -1.76 -18.84
N ALA A 260 18.36 -1.81 -19.60
CA ALA A 260 18.61 -0.85 -20.68
C ALA A 260 17.42 -0.78 -21.66
N ALA A 261 16.98 0.44 -21.99
CA ALA A 261 15.90 0.72 -22.93
C ALA A 261 14.50 0.14 -22.58
N GLY A 262 14.26 -0.25 -21.32
CA GLY A 262 12.90 -0.50 -20.82
C GLY A 262 12.08 0.80 -20.63
N ARG A 263 10.82 0.69 -20.22
CA ARG A 263 9.92 1.84 -20.01
C ARG A 263 9.28 1.84 -18.63
N TYR A 264 9.08 3.04 -18.10
CA TYR A 264 8.18 3.24 -16.97
C TYR A 264 6.73 2.94 -17.36
N LEU A 265 6.31 3.39 -18.54
CA LEU A 265 4.94 3.31 -18.99
C LEU A 265 4.87 2.55 -20.32
N TYR A 266 4.19 1.42 -20.31
CA TYR A 266 3.72 0.72 -21.50
C TYR A 266 2.22 0.54 -21.40
N VAL A 267 1.46 1.47 -21.98
CA VAL A 267 0.01 1.47 -21.89
C VAL A 267 -0.59 1.38 -23.29
N ARG A 268 -1.40 0.35 -23.52
CA ARG A 268 -2.13 0.08 -24.76
C ARG A 268 -3.64 -0.02 -24.56
N ILE A 269 -4.14 0.28 -23.35
CA ILE A 269 -5.58 0.38 -23.10
C ILE A 269 -6.17 1.40 -24.10
N PRO A 270 -7.26 1.05 -24.84
CA PRO A 270 -7.74 1.87 -25.95
C PRO A 270 -8.03 3.33 -25.61
N ILE A 271 -8.62 3.58 -24.44
CA ILE A 271 -8.89 4.92 -23.93
C ILE A 271 -8.17 5.05 -22.58
N ASN A 272 -6.96 5.60 -22.60
CA ASN A 272 -6.20 5.86 -21.38
C ASN A 272 -5.91 7.36 -21.21
N GLN A 273 -5.79 7.78 -19.96
CA GLN A 273 -5.38 9.15 -19.61
C GLN A 273 -4.37 9.06 -18.48
N ILE A 274 -3.14 9.51 -18.72
CA ILE A 274 -2.03 9.28 -17.80
C ILE A 274 -1.48 10.60 -17.28
N THR A 275 -1.48 10.75 -15.95
CA THR A 275 -0.79 11.81 -15.24
C THR A 275 0.42 11.22 -14.53
N PHE A 276 1.63 11.65 -14.91
CA PHE A 276 2.89 11.23 -14.32
C PHE A 276 3.65 12.43 -13.76
N THR A 277 3.44 12.75 -12.48
CA THR A 277 3.87 14.05 -11.93
C THR A 277 4.56 13.99 -10.58
N LYS A 278 5.51 14.89 -10.34
CA LYS A 278 6.16 15.06 -9.03
C LYS A 278 6.82 13.79 -8.50
N ASN A 279 7.25 12.87 -9.35
CA ASN A 279 7.97 11.66 -8.95
C ASN A 279 9.48 11.92 -8.91
N ILE A 280 10.20 11.19 -8.07
CA ILE A 280 11.65 11.07 -8.17
C ILE A 280 11.99 9.76 -8.87
N ILE A 281 12.87 9.80 -9.86
CA ILE A 281 13.37 8.66 -10.62
C ILE A 281 14.89 8.73 -10.63
N ALA A 282 15.58 7.84 -9.92
CA ALA A 282 17.03 7.74 -10.06
C ALA A 282 17.52 6.31 -10.17
N GLU A 283 18.78 6.17 -10.58
CA GLU A 283 19.39 4.90 -10.98
C GLU A 283 18.48 4.15 -11.96
N SER A 284 18.03 4.88 -12.99
CA SER A 284 17.16 4.38 -14.04
C SER A 284 17.87 4.49 -15.38
N LEU A 285 17.84 3.40 -16.15
CA LEU A 285 18.27 3.36 -17.55
C LEU A 285 17.06 3.45 -18.51
N ASN A 286 15.89 3.81 -17.99
CA ASN A 286 14.61 3.73 -18.68
C ASN A 286 14.08 5.10 -19.07
N TYR A 287 13.34 5.12 -20.18
CA TYR A 287 12.57 6.28 -20.63
C TYR A 287 11.14 6.23 -20.06
N TYR A 288 10.41 7.34 -20.12
CA TYR A 288 9.00 7.35 -19.75
C TYR A 288 8.17 6.37 -20.60
N THR A 289 8.20 6.54 -21.92
CA THR A 289 7.50 5.69 -22.90
C THR A 289 8.02 5.96 -24.31
N ASN A 290 7.98 4.96 -25.18
CA ASN A 290 8.01 5.10 -26.64
C ASN A 290 6.81 4.39 -27.31
N GLN A 291 5.82 4.01 -26.51
CA GLN A 291 4.61 3.35 -26.95
C GLN A 291 3.60 4.39 -27.45
N ALA A 292 3.24 4.32 -28.73
CA ALA A 292 2.35 5.26 -29.40
C ALA A 292 0.92 5.26 -28.83
N ALA A 293 0.46 4.13 -28.27
CA ALA A 293 -0.86 4.04 -27.63
C ALA A 293 -0.93 4.67 -26.22
N THR A 294 0.20 5.08 -25.65
CA THR A 294 0.26 5.71 -24.33
C THR A 294 -0.16 7.18 -24.44
N THR A 295 -1.27 7.56 -23.80
CA THR A 295 -1.82 8.92 -23.83
C THR A 295 -1.44 9.69 -22.56
N LEU A 296 -0.36 10.47 -22.64
CA LEU A 296 0.10 11.33 -21.56
C LEU A 296 -0.72 12.62 -21.50
N THR A 297 -1.49 12.81 -20.43
CA THR A 297 -2.23 14.05 -20.16
C THR A 297 -1.35 15.09 -19.48
N SER A 298 -0.46 14.66 -18.58
CA SER A 298 0.50 15.54 -17.92
C SER A 298 1.75 14.79 -17.49
N VAL A 299 2.92 15.36 -17.79
CA VAL A 299 4.23 14.93 -17.30
C VAL A 299 4.97 16.15 -16.79
N SER A 300 5.05 16.33 -15.47
CA SER A 300 5.59 17.56 -14.88
C SER A 300 6.14 17.37 -13.47
N GLY A 301 7.14 18.18 -13.09
CA GLY A 301 7.71 18.20 -11.74
C GLY A 301 8.47 16.93 -11.33
N ASN A 302 8.77 16.02 -12.26
CA ASN A 302 9.59 14.84 -11.98
C ASN A 302 11.07 15.22 -11.86
N ASN A 303 11.83 14.53 -11.00
CA ASN A 303 13.26 14.81 -10.80
C ASN A 303 14.13 13.53 -10.73
N TYR A 304 15.44 13.69 -10.92
CA TYR A 304 16.42 12.61 -11.09
C TYR A 304 17.58 12.57 -10.06
N TYR A 305 17.51 13.33 -8.95
CA TYR A 305 18.62 13.48 -8.00
C TYR A 305 18.30 12.96 -6.57
N PHE A 306 19.31 12.41 -5.87
CA PHE A 306 19.28 12.02 -4.45
C PHE A 306 20.61 12.31 -3.72
N ALA A 307 20.57 12.26 -2.38
CA ALA A 307 21.74 12.39 -1.50
C ALA A 307 22.47 11.05 -1.20
N ALA A 308 21.77 9.98 -0.79
CA ALA A 308 22.39 8.68 -0.44
C ALA A 308 21.44 7.46 -0.55
N PRO A 309 20.82 7.18 -1.70
CA PRO A 309 19.71 6.23 -1.83
C PRO A 309 20.12 4.74 -1.78
N ALA A 310 21.39 4.41 -2.05
CA ALA A 310 21.91 3.05 -2.04
C ALA A 310 21.81 2.35 -0.67
N THR A 311 21.69 3.11 0.42
CA THR A 311 21.54 2.60 1.79
C THR A 311 20.10 2.66 2.30
N GLY A 312 19.13 2.89 1.42
CA GLY A 312 17.71 3.06 1.80
C GLY A 312 17.39 4.45 2.38
N ASN A 313 18.34 5.40 2.35
CA ASN A 313 18.10 6.77 2.73
C ASN A 313 17.67 7.60 1.51
N PHE A 314 16.36 7.76 1.34
CA PHE A 314 15.78 8.51 0.23
C PHE A 314 15.52 10.00 0.55
N THR A 315 16.07 10.51 1.67
CA THR A 315 15.89 11.92 2.07
C THR A 315 16.28 12.86 0.96
N ILE A 316 15.36 13.77 0.62
CA ILE A 316 15.57 14.81 -0.39
C ILE A 316 16.47 15.88 0.24
N SER A 317 17.63 16.19 -0.34
CA SER A 317 18.52 17.25 0.15
C SER A 317 18.12 18.64 -0.36
N GLU A 318 17.53 18.71 -1.55
CA GLU A 318 17.21 19.97 -2.23
C GLU A 318 15.91 20.61 -1.73
N ASN A 319 16.02 21.78 -1.11
CA ASN A 319 14.88 22.47 -0.48
C ASN A 319 13.78 22.85 -1.50
N THR A 320 14.16 23.18 -2.73
CA THR A 320 13.20 23.50 -3.81
C THR A 320 12.29 22.32 -4.16
N LEU A 321 12.82 21.08 -4.11
CA LEU A 321 12.03 19.88 -4.37
C LEU A 321 11.03 19.60 -3.26
N LYS A 322 11.45 19.81 -2.00
CA LYS A 322 10.57 19.68 -0.83
C LYS A 322 9.40 20.66 -0.92
N THR A 323 9.69 21.94 -1.18
CA THR A 323 8.67 23.00 -1.31
C THR A 323 7.67 22.70 -2.43
N ASN A 324 8.12 22.13 -3.55
CA ASN A 324 7.24 21.79 -4.66
C ASN A 324 6.46 20.47 -4.47
N GLY A 325 6.72 19.76 -3.36
CA GLY A 325 6.09 18.48 -3.03
C GLY A 325 6.48 17.36 -3.98
N VAL A 326 7.74 17.33 -4.43
CA VAL A 326 8.29 16.27 -5.29
C VAL A 326 8.69 15.07 -4.44
N GLY A 327 8.49 13.86 -4.96
CA GLY A 327 8.82 12.60 -4.31
C GLY A 327 7.84 12.20 -3.21
N ASP A 328 8.09 11.04 -2.61
CA ASP A 328 7.33 10.54 -1.48
C ASP A 328 7.41 11.51 -0.28
N PRO A 329 6.27 11.94 0.31
CA PRO A 329 6.25 12.84 1.46
C PRO A 329 7.09 12.38 2.65
N ARG A 330 7.32 11.07 2.82
CA ARG A 330 8.12 10.51 3.92
C ARG A 330 9.58 10.96 3.92
N TRP A 331 10.09 11.43 2.77
CA TRP A 331 11.50 11.80 2.59
C TRP A 331 11.74 13.30 2.48
N ARG A 332 10.74 14.13 2.78
CA ARG A 332 10.84 15.58 2.78
C ARG A 332 11.30 16.09 4.13
#